data_AF-A0A3N5P3X3-F1
#
_entry.id   AF-A0A3N5P3X3-F1
#
_cell.length_a   1.000
_cell.length_b   1.000
_cell.length_c   1.000
_cell.angle_alpha   90.00
_cell.angle_beta   90.00
_cell.angle_gamma   90.00
#
_symmetry.space_group_name_H-M   'P 1'
#
loop_
_entity.id
_entity.type
_entity.pdbx_description
1 polymer ?
#
loop_
_entity_poly.entity_id
_entity_poly.type
_entity_poly.pdbx_seq_one_letter_code
_entity_poly.pdbx_strand_id
1 'polypeptide(L)'
;MRSTPSVLICALAAALAGAEAVHGQAGGSPPAVAQERGPQTVSAEGIQAAIDSLGDLEFSIRMNAARTLRRAAAEAVAPALIRAVESHKDQFVRFRALVLLTAFSDARTAELVREVVSNPNDRLRTVAYMYYEHHPTPAMIPELLKALEREESEFVRPALIRALAAQGSDTRVRDRLLVEVGRGEDFFRSGVIEALGDYRAPYALEPLMKIAQLTGPLQVDAVIALGKLKDKRGMETLASLQRTAPRETQPAVAAAICLIGINCDSHVAYLIETLTFAEKTAGYQELLRNSVAALVALANNGNTQALTALFDVGIPSVDPPRARMALGAGTVAVRNTPLMLAFLESYRNSEGAIDLIAEGFDMLEEDYEEESFFAAVRRDYWQAEEASPTRKVGLALIEKLEF
;
A
#
# COMPACT_ATOMS: atom_id res chain seq x y z
N MET A 1 18.46 -61.94 17.67
CA MET A 1 18.42 -63.28 17.05
C MET A 1 18.50 -63.10 15.54
N ARG A 2 19.57 -63.64 14.92
CA ARG A 2 19.75 -64.06 13.50
C ARG A 2 19.33 -63.08 12.39
N SER A 3 20.03 -62.87 11.27
CA SER A 3 21.32 -63.23 10.68
C SER A 3 21.28 -62.59 9.28
N THR A 4 22.41 -62.07 8.79
CA THR A 4 22.68 -61.74 7.37
C THR A 4 22.73 -63.05 6.50
N PRO A 5 23.07 -63.11 5.18
CA PRO A 5 23.51 -62.10 4.19
C PRO A 5 22.99 -62.26 2.71
N SER A 6 23.39 -61.29 1.86
CA SER A 6 23.87 -61.28 0.45
C SER A 6 23.50 -62.31 -0.64
N VAL A 7 23.73 -61.88 -1.91
CA VAL A 7 24.11 -62.65 -3.15
C VAL A 7 22.95 -62.88 -4.17
N LEU A 8 22.99 -62.73 -5.53
CA LEU A 8 23.99 -62.60 -6.61
C LEU A 8 23.31 -62.05 -7.91
N ILE A 9 24.03 -61.18 -8.66
CA ILE A 9 24.33 -61.15 -10.13
C ILE A 9 23.33 -61.74 -11.17
N CYS A 10 22.98 -60.95 -12.20
CA CYS A 10 23.26 -61.29 -13.61
C CYS A 10 23.15 -60.09 -14.58
N ALA A 11 24.15 -60.00 -15.45
CA ALA A 11 24.41 -58.96 -16.43
C ALA A 11 23.80 -59.32 -17.80
N LEU A 12 23.64 -58.33 -18.69
CA LEU A 12 23.99 -58.52 -20.11
C LEU A 12 24.42 -57.20 -20.77
N ALA A 13 25.54 -57.30 -21.48
CA ALA A 13 26.26 -56.26 -22.21
C ALA A 13 25.65 -56.00 -23.60
N ALA A 14 25.59 -54.74 -24.06
CA ALA A 14 26.47 -54.11 -25.05
C ALA A 14 26.24 -54.49 -26.54
N ALA A 15 25.98 -53.47 -27.37
CA ALA A 15 26.52 -53.36 -28.73
C ALA A 15 26.50 -51.91 -29.22
N LEU A 16 27.65 -51.46 -29.72
CA LEU A 16 27.99 -50.14 -30.28
C LEU A 16 27.65 -50.00 -31.76
N ALA A 17 27.36 -48.76 -32.19
CA ALA A 17 27.80 -48.08 -33.44
C ALA A 17 27.05 -46.73 -33.54
N GLY A 18 27.58 -45.56 -33.89
CA GLY A 18 28.89 -45.09 -34.33
C GLY A 18 28.85 -43.54 -34.44
N ALA A 19 30.03 -42.94 -34.60
CA ALA A 19 30.42 -41.51 -34.70
C ALA A 19 29.46 -40.57 -35.49
N GLU A 20 29.40 -39.25 -35.26
CA GLU A 20 30.50 -38.26 -35.38
C GLU A 20 30.29 -37.01 -34.51
N ALA A 21 31.42 -36.39 -34.12
CA ALA A 21 31.50 -35.14 -33.39
C ALA A 21 31.57 -33.94 -34.34
N VAL A 22 30.87 -32.84 -34.01
CA VAL A 22 31.27 -31.49 -34.41
C VAL A 22 31.10 -30.55 -33.22
N HIS A 23 32.22 -29.94 -32.84
CA HIS A 23 32.30 -28.80 -31.94
C HIS A 23 31.45 -27.63 -32.46
N GLY A 24 30.56 -27.13 -31.62
CA GLY A 24 29.91 -25.83 -31.79
C GLY A 24 29.78 -25.16 -30.44
N GLN A 25 30.80 -24.42 -30.04
CA GLN A 25 30.63 -23.36 -29.05
C GLN A 25 29.63 -22.35 -29.64
N ALA A 26 28.46 -22.25 -29.04
CA ALA A 26 27.62 -21.09 -29.17
C ALA A 26 27.39 -20.57 -27.76
N GLY A 27 28.12 -19.49 -27.42
CA GLY A 27 27.81 -18.68 -26.26
C GLY A 27 26.36 -18.24 -26.36
N GLY A 28 25.51 -18.83 -25.52
CA GLY A 28 24.20 -18.27 -25.25
C GLY A 28 24.43 -16.96 -24.53
N SER A 29 24.22 -15.85 -25.22
CA SER A 29 24.01 -14.56 -24.58
C SER A 29 23.03 -14.74 -23.41
N PRO A 30 23.23 -14.05 -22.26
CA PRO A 30 22.24 -14.05 -21.21
C PRO A 30 20.87 -13.65 -21.81
N PRO A 31 19.74 -14.15 -21.28
CA PRO A 31 18.43 -13.78 -21.78
C PRO A 31 18.38 -12.26 -21.82
N ALA A 32 18.08 -11.71 -23.00
CA ALA A 32 17.90 -10.28 -23.16
C ALA A 32 16.92 -9.83 -22.09
N VAL A 33 17.36 -8.90 -21.23
CA VAL A 33 16.54 -8.26 -20.20
C VAL A 33 15.22 -7.90 -20.86
N ALA A 34 14.13 -8.52 -20.41
CA ALA A 34 12.84 -8.40 -21.06
C ALA A 34 12.37 -6.95 -20.90
N GLN A 35 12.68 -6.10 -21.88
CA GLN A 35 12.19 -4.75 -21.90
C GLN A 35 10.66 -4.80 -21.86
N GLU A 36 10.04 -4.07 -20.92
CA GLU A 36 8.59 -3.98 -20.87
C GLU A 36 8.13 -3.52 -22.26
N ARG A 37 7.19 -4.24 -22.87
CA ARG A 37 6.66 -3.87 -24.18
C ARG A 37 5.59 -2.80 -23.96
N GLY A 38 5.66 -1.71 -24.72
CA GLY A 38 4.70 -0.61 -24.66
C GLY A 38 3.28 -1.05 -24.98
N PRO A 39 2.31 -0.11 -25.06
CA PRO A 39 0.90 -0.45 -25.27
C PRO A 39 0.71 -1.48 -26.39
N GLN A 40 0.19 -2.65 -26.04
CA GLN A 40 0.00 -3.76 -26.96
C GLN A 40 -1.34 -3.61 -27.66
N THR A 41 -1.37 -3.92 -28.96
CA THR A 41 -2.62 -4.04 -29.69
C THR A 41 -3.33 -5.32 -29.24
N VAL A 42 -4.26 -5.18 -28.30
CA VAL A 42 -5.15 -6.27 -27.86
C VAL A 42 -6.47 -6.12 -28.62
N SER A 43 -6.99 -7.21 -29.19
CA SER A 43 -8.27 -7.18 -29.90
C SER A 43 -9.43 -6.89 -28.94
N ALA A 44 -10.57 -6.43 -29.47
CA ALA A 44 -11.75 -6.19 -28.64
C ALA A 44 -12.21 -7.48 -27.91
N GLU A 45 -12.13 -8.63 -28.58
CA GLU A 45 -12.40 -9.94 -27.99
C GLU A 45 -11.39 -10.29 -26.88
N GLY A 46 -10.10 -9.97 -27.10
CA GLY A 46 -9.06 -10.15 -26.10
C GLY A 46 -9.27 -9.28 -24.86
N ILE A 47 -9.69 -8.02 -25.03
CA ILE A 47 -10.04 -7.12 -23.93
C ILE A 47 -11.24 -7.69 -23.16
N GLN A 48 -12.29 -8.15 -23.86
CA GLN A 48 -13.46 -8.71 -23.20
C GLN A 48 -13.12 -9.99 -22.44
N ALA A 49 -12.33 -10.90 -23.02
CA ALA A 49 -11.88 -12.10 -22.36
C ALA A 49 -11.05 -11.79 -21.10
N ALA A 50 -10.17 -10.79 -21.16
CA ALA A 50 -9.41 -10.35 -20.01
C ALA A 50 -10.34 -9.77 -18.91
N ILE A 51 -11.34 -8.97 -19.27
CA ILE A 51 -12.34 -8.46 -18.31
C ILE A 51 -13.07 -9.62 -17.63
N ASP A 52 -13.55 -10.60 -18.39
CA ASP A 52 -14.29 -11.75 -17.85
C ASP A 52 -13.42 -12.59 -16.89
N SER A 53 -12.10 -12.60 -17.10
CA SER A 53 -11.12 -13.28 -16.26
C SER A 53 -10.64 -12.47 -15.03
N LEU A 54 -11.09 -11.23 -14.82
CA LEU A 54 -10.73 -10.44 -13.64
C LEU A 54 -11.26 -11.01 -12.32
N GLY A 55 -12.28 -11.86 -12.39
CA GLY A 55 -12.88 -12.55 -11.25
C GLY A 55 -12.49 -14.01 -11.12
N ASP A 56 -11.49 -14.46 -11.90
CA ASP A 56 -11.06 -15.85 -11.83
C ASP A 56 -10.50 -16.20 -10.44
N LEU A 57 -10.81 -17.42 -9.98
CA LEU A 57 -10.34 -17.94 -8.69
C LEU A 57 -8.84 -18.21 -8.72
N GLU A 58 -8.29 -18.57 -9.88
CA GLU A 58 -6.86 -18.76 -10.03
C GLU A 58 -6.15 -17.40 -10.07
N PHE A 59 -5.29 -17.17 -9.08
CA PHE A 59 -4.52 -15.93 -8.94
C PHE A 59 -3.78 -15.57 -10.24
N SER A 60 -3.11 -16.56 -10.84
CA SER A 60 -2.33 -16.37 -12.07
C SER A 60 -3.19 -15.84 -13.24
N ILE A 61 -4.40 -16.38 -13.40
CA ILE A 61 -5.34 -16.00 -14.47
C ILE A 61 -5.81 -14.56 -14.26
N ARG A 62 -6.25 -14.24 -13.04
CA ARG A 62 -6.71 -12.88 -12.68
C ARG A 62 -5.62 -11.83 -12.84
N MET A 63 -4.38 -12.14 -12.45
CA MET A 63 -3.24 -11.23 -12.61
C MET A 63 -2.86 -11.05 -14.07
N ASN A 64 -2.87 -12.13 -14.87
CA ASN A 64 -2.67 -12.06 -16.31
C ASN A 64 -3.72 -11.18 -17.01
N ALA A 65 -4.99 -11.30 -16.60
CA ALA A 65 -6.08 -10.47 -17.10
C ALA A 65 -5.86 -8.98 -16.81
N ALA A 66 -5.61 -8.62 -15.55
CA ALA A 66 -5.34 -7.24 -15.15
C ALA A 66 -4.14 -6.64 -15.91
N ARG A 67 -3.04 -7.38 -16.01
CA ARG A 67 -1.84 -6.98 -16.76
C ARG A 67 -2.12 -6.77 -18.25
N THR A 68 -2.92 -7.64 -18.86
CA THR A 68 -3.33 -7.49 -20.27
C THR A 68 -4.09 -6.18 -20.47
N LEU A 69 -5.03 -5.86 -19.58
CA LEU A 69 -5.82 -4.63 -19.66
C LEU A 69 -4.97 -3.37 -19.42
N ARG A 70 -4.08 -3.40 -18.42
CA ARG A 70 -3.13 -2.32 -18.13
C ARG A 70 -2.24 -1.98 -19.34
N ARG A 71 -1.85 -2.99 -20.12
CA ARG A 71 -0.97 -2.84 -21.29
C ARG A 71 -1.71 -2.56 -22.59
N ALA A 72 -3.03 -2.58 -22.62
CA ALA A 72 -3.78 -2.29 -23.83
C ALA A 72 -4.01 -0.76 -24.00
N ALA A 73 -4.32 -0.34 -25.23
CA ALA A 73 -4.58 1.07 -25.54
C ALA A 73 -5.77 1.62 -24.74
N ALA A 74 -5.59 2.76 -24.08
CA ALA A 74 -6.58 3.36 -23.18
C ALA A 74 -7.92 3.62 -23.88
N GLU A 75 -7.89 4.03 -25.14
CA GLU A 75 -9.06 4.35 -25.96
C GLU A 75 -9.95 3.12 -26.22
N ALA A 76 -9.36 1.92 -26.21
CA ALA A 76 -10.08 0.66 -26.37
C ALA A 76 -10.54 0.08 -25.02
N VAL A 77 -9.68 0.15 -24.00
CA VAL A 77 -9.92 -0.47 -22.68
C VAL A 77 -10.92 0.31 -21.84
N ALA A 78 -10.77 1.64 -21.73
CA ALA A 78 -11.61 2.44 -20.84
C ALA A 78 -13.12 2.31 -21.14
N PRO A 79 -13.60 2.37 -22.40
CA PRO A 79 -15.01 2.10 -22.71
C PRO A 79 -15.46 0.68 -22.32
N ALA A 80 -14.58 -0.32 -22.40
CA ALA A 80 -14.90 -1.70 -22.06
C ALA A 80 -14.99 -1.89 -20.54
N LEU A 81 -14.07 -1.30 -19.77
CA LEU A 81 -14.12 -1.29 -18.32
C LEU A 81 -15.37 -0.57 -17.80
N ILE A 82 -15.73 0.59 -18.37
CA ILE A 82 -16.97 1.30 -18.01
C ILE A 82 -18.19 0.38 -18.16
N ARG A 83 -18.36 -0.27 -19.32
CA ARG A 83 -19.46 -1.23 -19.54
C ARG A 83 -19.44 -2.38 -18.54
N ALA A 84 -18.25 -2.86 -18.18
CA ALA A 84 -18.09 -3.92 -17.19
C ALA A 84 -18.56 -3.47 -15.80
N VAL A 85 -18.18 -2.27 -15.36
CA VAL A 85 -18.64 -1.70 -14.07
C VAL A 85 -20.17 -1.52 -14.06
N GLU A 86 -20.76 -1.05 -15.16
CA GLU A 86 -22.20 -0.81 -15.26
C GLU A 86 -23.01 -2.12 -15.22
N SER A 87 -22.58 -3.14 -15.96
CA SER A 87 -23.47 -4.24 -16.36
C SER A 87 -22.92 -5.66 -16.26
N HIS A 88 -21.66 -5.86 -15.86
CA HIS A 88 -21.11 -7.22 -15.75
C HIS A 88 -21.85 -8.02 -14.66
N LYS A 89 -22.17 -9.28 -14.96
CA LYS A 89 -22.95 -10.16 -14.06
C LYS A 89 -22.23 -10.47 -12.74
N ASP A 90 -20.90 -10.56 -12.79
CA ASP A 90 -20.06 -10.83 -11.63
C ASP A 90 -19.67 -9.52 -10.92
N GLN A 91 -20.07 -9.41 -9.65
CA GLN A 91 -19.82 -8.23 -8.80
C GLN A 91 -18.33 -8.00 -8.49
N PHE A 92 -17.52 -9.05 -8.46
CA PHE A 92 -16.09 -8.94 -8.24
C PHE A 92 -15.39 -8.41 -9.49
N VAL A 93 -15.81 -8.87 -10.68
CA VAL A 93 -15.32 -8.28 -11.96
C VAL A 93 -15.67 -6.81 -12.06
N ARG A 94 -16.90 -6.40 -11.69
CA ARG A 94 -17.28 -4.98 -11.65
C ARG A 94 -16.34 -4.16 -10.77
N PHE A 95 -16.04 -4.67 -9.58
CA PHE A 95 -15.11 -4.06 -8.64
C PHE A 95 -13.70 -3.92 -9.22
N ARG A 96 -13.11 -5.00 -9.72
CA ARG A 96 -11.76 -4.97 -10.32
C ARG A 96 -11.69 -4.11 -11.57
N ALA A 97 -12.76 -4.08 -12.37
CA ALA A 97 -12.86 -3.19 -13.52
C ALA A 97 -12.86 -1.72 -13.11
N LEU A 98 -13.54 -1.36 -12.01
CA LEU A 98 -13.53 0.01 -11.49
C LEU A 98 -12.15 0.39 -10.94
N VAL A 99 -11.49 -0.50 -10.19
CA VAL A 99 -10.10 -0.30 -9.72
C VAL A 99 -9.17 -0.03 -10.89
N LEU A 100 -9.20 -0.86 -11.93
CA LEU A 100 -8.36 -0.63 -13.10
C LEU A 100 -8.69 0.68 -13.82
N LEU A 101 -9.98 1.01 -13.94
CA LEU A 101 -10.45 2.20 -14.63
C LEU A 101 -9.93 3.50 -13.99
N THR A 102 -9.71 3.54 -12.67
CA THR A 102 -9.22 4.76 -11.99
C THR A 102 -7.79 5.13 -12.40
N ALA A 103 -7.00 4.17 -12.87
CA ALA A 103 -5.68 4.42 -13.45
C ALA A 103 -5.72 4.91 -14.91
N PHE A 104 -6.88 4.88 -15.57
CA PHE A 104 -7.06 5.48 -16.89
C PHE A 104 -7.61 6.90 -16.74
N SER A 105 -6.95 7.88 -17.36
CA SER A 105 -7.39 9.28 -17.37
C SER A 105 -8.60 9.51 -18.29
N ASP A 106 -9.70 8.79 -18.06
CA ASP A 106 -10.96 8.90 -18.81
C ASP A 106 -11.93 9.85 -18.12
N ALA A 107 -12.42 10.85 -18.86
CA ALA A 107 -13.31 11.88 -18.32
C ALA A 107 -14.67 11.32 -17.84
N ARG A 108 -15.09 10.14 -18.31
CA ARG A 108 -16.36 9.51 -17.92
C ARG A 108 -16.29 8.83 -16.56
N THR A 109 -15.09 8.54 -16.05
CA THR A 109 -14.89 7.87 -14.76
C THR A 109 -15.56 8.63 -13.62
N ALA A 110 -15.51 9.97 -13.62
CA ALA A 110 -16.12 10.78 -12.59
C ALA A 110 -17.66 10.59 -12.47
N GLU A 111 -18.36 10.51 -13.61
CA GLU A 111 -19.81 10.31 -13.60
C GLU A 111 -20.18 8.89 -13.20
N LEU A 112 -19.46 7.89 -13.70
CA LEU A 112 -19.62 6.50 -13.27
C LEU A 112 -19.40 6.36 -11.75
N VAL A 113 -18.36 7.00 -11.21
CA VAL A 113 -18.06 6.97 -9.78
C VAL A 113 -19.16 7.65 -8.96
N ARG A 114 -19.76 8.74 -9.45
CA ARG A 114 -20.95 9.35 -8.82
C ARG A 114 -22.08 8.34 -8.64
N GLU A 115 -22.37 7.55 -9.66
CA GLU A 115 -23.43 6.53 -9.60
C GLU A 115 -23.11 5.41 -8.60
N VAL A 116 -21.83 5.02 -8.47
CA VAL A 116 -21.45 3.89 -7.61
C VAL A 116 -21.31 4.23 -6.11
N VAL A 117 -21.36 5.51 -5.71
CA VAL A 117 -21.33 5.94 -4.29
C VAL A 117 -22.41 5.28 -3.44
N SER A 118 -23.58 5.04 -4.03
CA SER A 118 -24.74 4.46 -3.34
C SER A 118 -24.98 2.99 -3.69
N ASN A 119 -24.02 2.34 -4.37
CA ASN A 119 -24.16 0.97 -4.85
C ASN A 119 -24.30 -0.03 -3.67
N PRO A 120 -25.15 -1.06 -3.75
CA PRO A 120 -25.25 -2.06 -2.69
C PRO A 120 -23.97 -2.90 -2.50
N ASN A 121 -23.06 -2.93 -3.48
CA ASN A 121 -21.77 -3.60 -3.37
C ASN A 121 -20.75 -2.73 -2.62
N ASP A 122 -20.36 -3.17 -1.43
CA ASP A 122 -19.41 -2.51 -0.54
C ASP A 122 -18.06 -2.22 -1.20
N ARG A 123 -17.55 -3.14 -2.03
CA ARG A 123 -16.26 -2.94 -2.72
C ARG A 123 -16.33 -1.82 -3.75
N LEU A 124 -17.45 -1.70 -4.47
CA LEU A 124 -17.66 -0.58 -5.41
C LEU A 124 -17.78 0.76 -4.68
N ARG A 125 -18.49 0.81 -3.54
CA ARG A 125 -18.56 2.02 -2.71
C ARG A 125 -17.19 2.42 -2.17
N THR A 126 -16.41 1.45 -1.70
CA THR A 126 -15.05 1.69 -1.19
C THR A 126 -14.18 2.37 -2.24
N VAL A 127 -14.14 1.82 -3.46
CA VAL A 127 -13.40 2.42 -4.59
C VAL A 127 -13.93 3.81 -4.93
N ALA A 128 -15.24 4.05 -4.88
CA ALA A 128 -15.81 5.38 -5.08
C ALA A 128 -15.32 6.38 -4.04
N TYR A 129 -15.31 6.00 -2.77
CA TYR A 129 -14.82 6.87 -1.70
C TYR A 129 -13.32 7.16 -1.83
N MET A 130 -12.51 6.15 -2.14
CA MET A 130 -11.08 6.36 -2.42
C MET A 130 -10.87 7.27 -3.63
N TYR A 131 -11.66 7.12 -4.70
CA TYR A 131 -11.64 8.07 -5.81
C TYR A 131 -11.92 9.50 -5.35
N TYR A 132 -12.91 9.74 -4.49
CA TYR A 132 -13.21 11.09 -3.96
C TYR A 132 -12.20 11.62 -2.94
N GLU A 133 -11.43 10.74 -2.30
CA GLU A 133 -10.26 11.14 -1.53
C GLU A 133 -9.21 11.79 -2.43
N HIS A 134 -8.91 11.16 -3.57
CA HIS A 134 -7.92 11.65 -4.56
C HIS A 134 -8.47 12.71 -5.52
N HIS A 135 -9.80 12.81 -5.64
CA HIS A 135 -10.50 13.80 -6.45
C HIS A 135 -11.54 14.57 -5.62
N PRO A 136 -11.10 15.42 -4.66
CA PRO A 136 -12.00 16.19 -3.81
C PRO A 136 -13.03 16.97 -4.63
N THR A 137 -14.31 16.64 -4.46
CA THR A 137 -15.40 17.17 -5.27
C THR A 137 -16.45 17.83 -4.37
N PRO A 138 -16.38 19.15 -4.11
CA PRO A 138 -17.24 19.84 -3.15
C PRO A 138 -18.75 19.65 -3.38
N ALA A 139 -19.16 19.44 -4.63
CA ALA A 139 -20.54 19.14 -4.99
C ALA A 139 -21.06 17.81 -4.40
N MET A 140 -20.18 16.87 -4.06
CA MET A 140 -20.52 15.56 -3.49
C MET A 140 -20.60 15.58 -1.96
N ILE A 141 -20.17 16.65 -1.28
CA ILE A 141 -20.18 16.75 0.20
C ILE A 141 -21.54 16.38 0.81
N PRO A 142 -22.70 16.90 0.32
CA PRO A 142 -23.99 16.53 0.89
C PRO A 142 -24.29 15.03 0.81
N GLU A 143 -23.88 14.38 -0.29
CA GLU A 143 -24.12 12.96 -0.50
C GLU A 143 -23.18 12.08 0.34
N LEU A 144 -21.89 12.45 0.43
CA LEU A 144 -20.92 11.76 1.28
C LEU A 144 -21.28 11.86 2.77
N LEU A 145 -21.72 13.04 3.23
CA LEU A 145 -22.20 13.22 4.60
C LEU A 145 -23.45 12.39 4.88
N LYS A 146 -24.39 12.33 3.93
CA LYS A 146 -25.58 11.47 4.03
C LYS A 146 -25.22 9.98 4.02
N ALA A 147 -24.21 9.57 3.25
CA ALA A 147 -23.73 8.20 3.24
C ALA A 147 -23.14 7.81 4.61
N LEU A 148 -22.41 8.72 5.26
CA LEU A 148 -21.77 8.48 6.55
C LEU A 148 -22.78 8.23 7.70
N GLU A 149 -24.02 8.72 7.56
CA GLU A 149 -25.11 8.46 8.52
C GLU A 149 -25.54 7.00 8.59
N ARG A 150 -25.25 6.21 7.55
CA ARG A 150 -25.76 4.84 7.40
C ARG A 150 -24.69 3.79 7.10
N GLU A 151 -23.44 4.21 6.85
CA GLU A 151 -22.36 3.28 6.49
C GLU A 151 -21.79 2.62 7.75
N GLU A 152 -22.23 1.39 8.01
CA GLU A 152 -21.84 0.62 9.21
C GLU A 152 -20.70 -0.40 8.92
N SER A 153 -20.24 -0.51 7.66
CA SER A 153 -19.19 -1.46 7.32
C SER A 153 -17.83 -0.97 7.82
N GLU A 154 -17.14 -1.80 8.61
CA GLU A 154 -15.79 -1.52 9.12
C GLU A 154 -14.74 -1.36 8.02
N PHE A 155 -14.97 -1.95 6.85
CA PHE A 155 -14.09 -1.88 5.69
C PHE A 155 -14.38 -0.66 4.79
N VAL A 156 -15.65 -0.23 4.71
CA VAL A 156 -16.07 0.84 3.80
C VAL A 156 -16.00 2.22 4.47
N ARG A 157 -16.39 2.29 5.75
CA ARG A 157 -16.48 3.56 6.48
C ARG A 157 -15.14 4.32 6.56
N PRO A 158 -13.97 3.67 6.75
CA PRO A 158 -12.69 4.38 6.74
C PRO A 158 -12.44 5.13 5.42
N ALA A 159 -12.69 4.51 4.26
CA ALA A 159 -12.54 5.17 2.96
C ALA A 159 -13.46 6.40 2.84
N LEU A 160 -14.72 6.30 3.30
CA LEU A 160 -15.64 7.43 3.32
C LEU A 160 -15.17 8.57 4.24
N ILE A 161 -14.65 8.24 5.43
CA ILE A 161 -14.09 9.21 6.36
C ILE A 161 -12.90 9.93 5.74
N ARG A 162 -12.01 9.22 5.05
CA ARG A 162 -10.86 9.83 4.35
C ARG A 162 -11.30 10.72 3.19
N ALA A 163 -12.28 10.29 2.38
CA ALA A 163 -12.88 11.10 1.32
C ALA A 163 -13.48 12.41 1.83
N LEU A 164 -14.09 12.39 3.02
CA LEU A 164 -14.57 13.58 3.70
C LEU A 164 -13.41 14.43 4.24
N ALA A 165 -12.42 13.82 4.88
CA ALA A 165 -11.25 14.54 5.43
C ALA A 165 -10.45 15.29 4.35
N ALA A 166 -10.35 14.73 3.14
CA ALA A 166 -9.78 15.39 1.97
C ALA A 166 -10.51 16.69 1.57
N GLN A 167 -11.75 16.87 2.05
CA GLN A 167 -12.60 18.04 1.84
C GLN A 167 -12.77 18.88 3.12
N GLY A 168 -11.83 18.77 4.07
CA GLY A 168 -11.84 19.45 5.36
C GLY A 168 -11.80 20.99 5.32
N SER A 169 -11.85 21.63 4.15
CA SER A 169 -12.10 23.07 4.03
C SER A 169 -13.56 23.44 4.30
N ASP A 170 -14.51 22.52 4.07
CA ASP A 170 -15.95 22.74 4.28
C ASP A 170 -16.33 22.58 5.76
N THR A 171 -17.03 23.56 6.33
CA THR A 171 -17.37 23.55 7.76
C THR A 171 -18.28 22.39 8.15
N ARG A 172 -19.18 21.94 7.27
CA ARG A 172 -20.10 20.81 7.55
C ARG A 172 -19.31 19.51 7.72
N VAL A 173 -18.27 19.34 6.91
CA VAL A 173 -17.34 18.21 7.03
C VAL A 173 -16.60 18.27 8.36
N ARG A 174 -16.05 19.44 8.72
CA ARG A 174 -15.34 19.63 10.00
C ARG A 174 -16.21 19.27 11.18
N ASP A 175 -17.41 19.84 11.23
CA ASP A 175 -18.37 19.63 12.31
C ASP A 175 -18.72 18.14 12.42
N ARG A 176 -18.92 17.46 11.29
CA ARG A 176 -19.23 16.04 11.29
C ARG A 176 -18.06 15.19 11.77
N LEU A 177 -16.84 15.40 11.27
CA LEU A 177 -15.67 14.62 11.69
C LEU A 177 -15.33 14.83 13.17
N LEU A 178 -15.58 16.02 13.73
CA LEU A 178 -15.46 16.30 15.15
C LEU A 178 -16.47 15.54 16.01
N VAL A 179 -17.65 15.20 15.47
CA VAL A 179 -18.60 14.30 16.14
C VAL A 179 -18.12 12.85 16.07
N GLU A 180 -17.67 12.42 14.89
CA GLU A 180 -17.26 11.02 14.66
C GLU A 180 -16.02 10.61 15.43
N VAL A 181 -15.09 11.53 15.74
CA VAL A 181 -13.89 11.22 16.55
C VAL A 181 -14.24 10.69 17.96
N GLY A 182 -15.42 11.02 18.46
CA GLY A 182 -15.92 10.61 19.78
C GLY A 182 -17.06 9.59 19.75
N ARG A 183 -17.48 9.11 18.57
CA ARG A 183 -18.69 8.30 18.40
C ARG A 183 -18.37 6.87 17.95
N GLY A 184 -19.05 5.90 18.55
CA GLY A 184 -19.01 4.50 18.12
C GLY A 184 -17.82 3.73 18.68
N GLU A 185 -17.56 2.58 18.06
CA GLU A 185 -16.47 1.66 18.43
C GLU A 185 -15.09 2.24 18.12
N ASP A 186 -14.08 1.78 18.86
CA ASP A 186 -12.72 2.33 18.77
C ASP A 186 -12.10 2.17 17.38
N PHE A 187 -12.41 1.11 16.62
CA PHE A 187 -11.89 0.95 15.26
C PHE A 187 -12.43 2.03 14.30
N PHE A 188 -13.69 2.44 14.44
CA PHE A 188 -14.22 3.55 13.65
C PHE A 188 -13.59 4.89 14.06
N ARG A 189 -13.41 5.09 15.38
CA ARG A 189 -12.79 6.30 15.91
C ARG A 189 -11.32 6.42 15.49
N SER A 190 -10.59 5.31 15.46
CA SER A 190 -9.21 5.24 14.99
C SER A 190 -9.08 5.73 13.53
N GLY A 191 -9.94 5.25 12.63
CA GLY A 191 -9.97 5.72 11.24
C GLY A 191 -10.23 7.24 11.09
N VAL A 192 -11.06 7.82 11.96
CA VAL A 192 -11.29 9.27 12.01
C VAL A 192 -10.06 10.01 12.52
N ILE A 193 -9.43 9.52 13.60
CA ILE A 193 -8.21 10.10 14.18
C ILE A 193 -7.07 10.11 13.14
N GLU A 194 -6.87 9.00 12.45
CA GLU A 194 -5.86 8.87 11.41
C GLU A 194 -6.10 9.85 10.27
N ALA A 195 -7.33 9.89 9.73
CA ALA A 195 -7.68 10.80 8.64
C ALA A 195 -7.48 12.28 9.05
N LEU A 196 -7.88 12.66 10.26
CA LEU A 196 -7.66 14.03 10.76
C LEU A 196 -6.17 14.38 10.85
N GLY A 197 -5.33 13.42 11.26
CA GLY A 197 -3.88 13.58 11.26
C GLY A 197 -3.30 13.74 9.85
N ASP A 198 -3.63 12.82 8.95
CA ASP A 198 -3.13 12.78 7.56
C ASP A 198 -3.48 14.05 6.78
N TYR A 199 -4.71 14.53 6.92
CA TYR A 199 -5.20 15.75 6.30
C TYR A 199 -4.87 17.02 7.09
N ARG A 200 -4.05 16.90 8.14
CA ARG A 200 -3.55 18.00 8.98
C ARG A 200 -4.67 18.92 9.47
N ALA A 201 -5.77 18.35 9.94
CA ALA A 201 -6.98 19.05 10.34
C ALA A 201 -6.77 19.90 11.63
N PRO A 202 -6.47 21.22 11.54
CA PRO A 202 -6.08 21.99 12.73
C PRO A 202 -7.26 22.19 13.71
N TYR A 203 -8.49 22.05 13.22
CA TYR A 203 -9.71 22.12 14.04
C TYR A 203 -9.88 20.92 14.97
N ALA A 204 -9.12 19.83 14.77
CA ALA A 204 -9.18 18.63 15.58
C ALA A 204 -8.17 18.61 16.75
N LEU A 205 -7.35 19.66 16.93
CA LEU A 205 -6.31 19.70 17.95
C LEU A 205 -6.83 19.34 19.35
N GLU A 206 -7.87 20.03 19.82
CA GLU A 206 -8.40 19.88 21.17
C GLU A 206 -8.98 18.47 21.44
N PRO A 207 -9.86 17.90 20.57
CA PRO A 207 -10.29 16.52 20.72
C PRO A 207 -9.13 15.51 20.72
N LEU A 208 -8.16 15.68 19.83
CA LEU A 208 -7.02 14.77 19.74
C LEU A 208 -6.12 14.85 20.98
N MET A 209 -5.92 16.04 21.55
CA MET A 209 -5.19 16.23 22.83
C MET A 209 -5.88 15.48 23.97
N LYS A 210 -7.22 15.56 24.04
CA LYS A 210 -7.98 14.84 25.06
C LYS A 210 -7.82 13.32 24.90
N ILE A 211 -7.91 12.80 23.68
CA ILE A 211 -7.79 11.35 23.43
C ILE A 211 -6.36 10.88 23.71
N ALA A 212 -5.33 11.64 23.31
CA ALA A 212 -3.93 11.30 23.55
C ALA A 212 -3.56 11.21 25.05
N GLN A 213 -4.29 11.92 25.92
CA GLN A 213 -4.10 11.87 27.37
C GLN A 213 -4.79 10.66 28.03
N LEU A 214 -5.67 9.95 27.33
CA LEU A 214 -6.34 8.76 27.83
C LEU A 214 -5.55 7.51 27.45
N THR A 215 -5.13 6.73 28.45
CA THR A 215 -4.57 5.40 28.19
C THR A 215 -5.64 4.50 27.59
N GLY A 216 -5.34 3.90 26.44
CA GLY A 216 -6.28 3.03 25.74
C GLY A 216 -5.86 2.78 24.29
N PRO A 217 -6.68 2.03 23.54
CA PRO A 217 -6.35 1.60 22.18
C PRO A 217 -6.13 2.77 21.20
N LEU A 218 -6.78 3.92 21.45
CA LEU A 218 -6.70 5.11 20.59
C LEU A 218 -5.52 6.04 20.90
N GLN A 219 -4.79 5.79 21.99
CA GLN A 219 -3.77 6.73 22.47
C GLN A 219 -2.65 6.92 21.43
N VAL A 220 -2.16 5.82 20.87
CA VAL A 220 -1.08 5.83 19.88
C VAL A 220 -1.48 6.61 18.62
N ASP A 221 -2.66 6.33 18.08
CA ASP A 221 -3.18 6.99 16.89
C ASP A 221 -3.38 8.48 17.13
N ALA A 222 -3.94 8.85 18.29
CA ALA A 222 -4.16 10.25 18.65
C ALA A 222 -2.83 11.01 18.81
N VAL A 223 -1.83 10.39 19.44
CA VAL A 223 -0.49 10.99 19.59
C VAL A 223 0.17 11.21 18.22
N ILE A 224 0.13 10.21 17.32
CA ILE A 224 0.68 10.35 15.97
C ILE A 224 -0.10 11.43 15.20
N ALA A 225 -1.42 11.44 15.26
CA ALA A 225 -2.26 12.43 14.59
C ALA A 225 -1.95 13.85 15.07
N LEU A 226 -1.77 14.07 16.38
CA LEU A 226 -1.31 15.34 16.95
C LEU A 226 0.01 15.82 16.34
N GLY A 227 0.96 14.90 16.16
CA GLY A 227 2.20 15.18 15.46
C GLY A 227 1.97 15.60 14.01
N LYS A 228 1.14 14.84 13.28
CA LYS A 228 0.83 15.07 11.86
C LYS A 228 0.09 16.40 11.63
N LEU A 229 -0.65 16.92 12.62
CA LEU A 229 -1.23 18.27 12.55
C LEU A 229 -0.18 19.38 12.38
N LYS A 230 1.06 19.15 12.84
CA LYS A 230 2.15 20.14 12.87
C LYS A 230 1.83 21.40 13.70
N ASP A 231 0.87 21.29 14.62
CA ASP A 231 0.46 22.39 15.49
C ASP A 231 1.23 22.34 16.82
N LYS A 232 2.09 23.34 17.03
CA LYS A 232 2.94 23.44 18.21
C LYS A 232 2.18 23.65 19.51
N ARG A 233 0.88 24.01 19.47
CA ARG A 233 0.04 24.10 20.67
C ARG A 233 -0.11 22.75 21.37
N GLY A 234 0.02 21.63 20.64
CA GLY A 234 0.03 20.28 21.21
C GLY A 234 1.29 19.92 22.01
N MET A 235 2.35 20.75 21.98
CA MET A 235 3.65 20.42 22.57
C MET A 235 3.57 20.17 24.08
N GLU A 236 2.77 20.92 24.82
CA GLU A 236 2.64 20.71 26.27
C GLU A 236 2.08 19.32 26.59
N THR A 237 1.11 18.84 25.79
CA THR A 237 0.57 17.48 25.92
C THR A 237 1.63 16.44 25.56
N LEU A 238 2.37 16.62 24.46
CA LEU A 238 3.44 15.69 24.07
C LEU A 238 4.58 15.63 25.11
N ALA A 239 4.97 16.77 25.69
CA ALA A 239 5.99 16.83 26.75
C ALA A 239 5.53 16.12 28.03
N SER A 240 4.24 16.22 28.37
CA SER A 240 3.65 15.48 29.48
C SER A 240 3.72 13.98 29.23
N LEU A 241 3.25 13.54 28.06
CA LEU A 241 3.26 12.13 27.65
C LEU A 241 4.68 11.56 27.55
N GLN A 242 5.67 12.33 27.12
CA GLN A 242 7.06 11.88 27.11
C GLN A 242 7.55 11.47 28.51
N ARG A 243 7.01 12.07 29.58
CA ARG A 243 7.36 11.73 30.97
C ARG A 243 6.50 10.61 31.56
N THR A 244 5.25 10.48 31.13
CA THR A 244 4.24 9.68 31.83
C THR A 244 3.70 8.50 31.03
N ALA A 245 3.81 8.53 29.70
CA ALA A 245 3.24 7.48 28.85
C ALA A 245 4.01 6.16 29.00
N PRO A 246 3.34 5.01 28.89
CA PRO A 246 3.97 3.69 28.91
C PRO A 246 5.04 3.56 27.82
N ARG A 247 5.98 2.63 28.04
CA ARG A 247 7.10 2.36 27.12
C ARG A 247 6.62 2.11 25.69
N GLU A 248 5.50 1.41 25.56
CA GLU A 248 4.88 1.03 24.29
C GLU A 248 4.39 2.25 23.52
N THR A 249 3.98 3.33 24.19
CA THR A 249 3.49 4.57 23.58
C THR A 249 4.62 5.56 23.25
N GLN A 250 5.80 5.42 23.87
CA GLN A 250 6.93 6.33 23.67
C GLN A 250 7.37 6.49 22.19
N PRO A 251 7.36 5.45 21.32
CA PRO A 251 7.65 5.64 19.89
C PRO A 251 6.69 6.64 19.22
N ALA A 252 5.39 6.56 19.51
CA ALA A 252 4.40 7.49 18.97
C ALA A 252 4.69 8.93 19.43
N VAL A 253 5.02 9.11 20.71
CA VAL A 253 5.37 10.43 21.28
C VAL A 253 6.63 11.00 20.60
N ALA A 254 7.66 10.17 20.41
CA ALA A 254 8.89 10.57 19.74
C ALA A 254 8.64 11.01 18.28
N ALA A 255 7.87 10.23 17.52
CA ALA A 255 7.48 10.61 16.17
C ALA A 255 6.67 11.90 16.17
N ALA A 256 5.70 12.06 17.08
CA ALA A 256 4.87 13.26 17.15
C ALA A 256 5.70 14.53 17.42
N ILE A 257 6.68 14.46 18.33
CA ILE A 257 7.59 15.58 18.62
C ILE A 257 8.50 15.89 17.41
N CYS A 258 9.01 14.86 16.72
CA CYS A 258 9.74 15.09 15.46
C CYS A 258 8.84 15.75 14.39
N LEU A 259 7.59 15.30 14.22
CA LEU A 259 6.67 15.81 13.19
C LEU A 259 6.34 17.30 13.35
N ILE A 260 6.30 17.81 14.59
CA ILE A 260 6.16 19.25 14.87
C ILE A 260 7.49 20.03 14.79
N GLY A 261 8.58 19.36 14.41
CA GLY A 261 9.87 19.95 14.10
C GLY A 261 10.81 20.14 15.30
N ILE A 262 10.71 19.31 16.34
CA ILE A 262 11.52 19.44 17.56
C ILE A 262 12.43 18.21 17.69
N ASN A 263 13.74 18.45 17.83
CA ASN A 263 14.79 17.44 18.07
C ASN A 263 14.64 16.16 17.24
N CYS A 264 14.28 16.29 15.95
CA CYS A 264 13.90 15.13 15.16
C CYS A 264 15.02 14.09 15.06
N ASP A 265 16.28 14.49 14.88
CA ASP A 265 17.41 13.56 14.78
C ASP A 265 17.52 12.64 16.00
N SER A 266 17.35 13.18 17.22
CA SER A 266 17.38 12.40 18.46
C SER A 266 16.17 11.46 18.56
N HIS A 267 14.99 11.92 18.14
CA HIS A 267 13.79 11.09 18.16
C HIS A 267 13.84 9.97 17.13
N VAL A 268 14.38 10.23 15.92
CA VAL A 268 14.60 9.20 14.91
C VAL A 268 15.65 8.19 15.40
N ALA A 269 16.76 8.63 15.98
CA ALA A 269 17.75 7.72 16.57
C ALA A 269 17.13 6.79 17.63
N TYR A 270 16.34 7.36 18.55
CA TYR A 270 15.59 6.58 19.55
C TYR A 270 14.64 5.55 18.91
N LEU A 271 13.91 5.93 17.86
CA LEU A 271 13.00 5.02 17.14
C LEU A 271 13.76 3.87 16.48
N ILE A 272 14.91 4.14 15.88
CA ILE A 272 15.77 3.12 15.25
C ILE A 272 16.30 2.13 16.28
N GLU A 273 16.80 2.63 17.42
CA GLU A 273 17.27 1.79 18.53
C GLU A 273 16.14 0.92 19.09
N THR A 274 14.96 1.52 19.29
CA THR A 274 13.78 0.83 19.83
C THR A 274 13.28 -0.24 18.87
N LEU A 275 13.20 0.06 17.57
CA LEU A 275 12.81 -0.90 16.53
C LEU A 275 13.79 -2.07 16.51
N THR A 276 15.10 -1.79 16.48
CA THR A 276 16.16 -2.81 16.44
C THR A 276 16.13 -3.70 17.68
N PHE A 277 15.87 -3.12 18.85
CA PHE A 277 15.71 -3.88 20.09
C PHE A 277 14.46 -4.79 20.03
N ALA A 278 13.31 -4.23 19.64
CA ALA A 278 12.05 -4.95 19.65
C ALA A 278 12.00 -6.06 18.60
N GLU A 279 12.69 -5.89 17.47
CA GLU A 279 12.84 -6.91 16.42
C GLU A 279 13.57 -8.15 16.94
N LYS A 280 14.62 -7.97 17.75
CA LYS A 280 15.44 -9.07 18.28
C LYS A 280 14.92 -9.70 19.56
N THR A 281 13.94 -9.08 20.22
CA THR A 281 13.54 -9.43 21.58
C THR A 281 12.10 -9.93 21.63
N ALA A 282 11.92 -11.22 21.91
CA ALA A 282 10.60 -11.82 22.09
C ALA A 282 9.82 -11.12 23.23
N GLY A 283 8.51 -10.97 23.06
CA GLY A 283 7.62 -10.34 24.03
C GLY A 283 7.45 -8.82 23.86
N TYR A 284 8.07 -8.22 22.85
CA TYR A 284 7.98 -6.77 22.56
C TYR A 284 7.18 -6.45 21.29
N GLN A 285 6.19 -7.28 20.94
CA GLN A 285 5.43 -7.13 19.70
C GLN A 285 4.67 -5.80 19.61
N GLU A 286 4.11 -5.31 20.73
CA GLU A 286 3.44 -4.00 20.74
C GLU A 286 4.42 -2.84 20.56
N LEU A 287 5.58 -2.91 21.23
CA LEU A 287 6.65 -1.92 21.09
C LEU A 287 7.18 -1.90 19.64
N LEU A 288 7.36 -3.07 19.03
CA LEU A 288 7.72 -3.20 17.62
C LEU A 288 6.66 -2.51 16.75
N ARG A 289 5.38 -2.89 16.87
CA ARG A 289 4.27 -2.35 16.09
C ARG A 289 4.21 -0.83 16.18
N ASN A 290 4.31 -0.27 17.38
CA ASN A 290 4.23 1.17 17.59
C ASN A 290 5.48 1.90 17.07
N SER A 291 6.65 1.24 17.07
CA SER A 291 7.88 1.75 16.44
C SER A 291 7.78 1.78 14.92
N VAL A 292 7.19 0.75 14.31
CA VAL A 292 6.88 0.75 12.87
C VAL A 292 5.94 1.89 12.52
N ALA A 293 4.81 2.01 13.22
CA ALA A 293 3.81 3.05 12.97
C ALA A 293 4.41 4.46 13.08
N ALA A 294 5.25 4.69 14.09
CA ALA A 294 6.00 5.93 14.28
C ALA A 294 6.93 6.23 13.09
N LEU A 295 7.74 5.26 12.65
CA LEU A 295 8.65 5.42 11.51
C LEU A 295 7.90 5.61 10.19
N VAL A 296 6.80 4.89 9.96
CA VAL A 296 5.91 5.06 8.80
C VAL A 296 5.33 6.47 8.77
N ALA A 297 4.87 7.00 9.92
CA ALA A 297 4.37 8.37 9.99
C ALA A 297 5.45 9.41 9.64
N LEU A 298 6.69 9.19 10.09
CA LEU A 298 7.83 10.05 9.74
C LEU A 298 8.20 9.93 8.25
N ALA A 299 8.26 8.71 7.72
CA ALA A 299 8.56 8.43 6.33
C ALA A 299 7.51 9.05 5.39
N ASN A 300 6.22 8.87 5.66
CA ASN A 300 5.15 9.50 4.90
C ASN A 300 5.19 11.03 4.95
N ASN A 301 5.76 11.62 6.01
CA ASN A 301 6.04 13.05 6.09
C ASN A 301 7.38 13.48 5.43
N GLY A 302 8.08 12.57 4.76
CA GLY A 302 9.30 12.83 4.00
C GLY A 302 10.62 12.52 4.72
N ASN A 303 10.60 11.88 5.90
CA ASN A 303 11.83 11.54 6.61
C ASN A 303 12.51 10.30 6.00
N THR A 304 13.58 10.51 5.23
CA THR A 304 14.32 9.45 4.54
C THR A 304 15.10 8.54 5.49
N GLN A 305 15.55 9.04 6.64
CA GLN A 305 16.25 8.22 7.64
C GLN A 305 15.30 7.21 8.29
N ALA A 306 14.08 7.64 8.62
CA ALA A 306 13.03 6.76 9.12
C ALA A 306 12.66 5.68 8.09
N LEU A 307 12.53 6.06 6.81
CA LEU A 307 12.31 5.11 5.72
C LEU A 307 13.46 4.11 5.59
N THR A 308 14.70 4.60 5.58
CA THR A 308 15.90 3.75 5.49
C THR A 308 15.96 2.74 6.62
N ALA A 309 15.61 3.14 7.84
CA ALA A 309 15.60 2.25 8.99
C ALA A 309 14.57 1.11 8.88
N LEU A 310 13.37 1.39 8.33
CA LEU A 310 12.36 0.36 8.07
C LEU A 310 12.93 -0.75 7.18
N PHE A 311 13.66 -0.40 6.13
CA PHE A 311 14.28 -1.38 5.22
C PHE A 311 15.55 -2.03 5.79
N ASP A 312 16.43 -1.25 6.43
CA ASP A 312 17.67 -1.76 7.02
C ASP A 312 17.41 -2.82 8.11
N VAL A 313 16.33 -2.66 8.88
CA VAL A 313 15.89 -3.65 9.88
C VAL A 313 14.99 -4.71 9.24
N GLY A 314 14.06 -4.32 8.37
CA GLY A 314 13.05 -5.23 7.81
C GLY A 314 13.63 -6.29 6.85
N ILE A 315 14.56 -5.92 5.98
CA ILE A 315 15.15 -6.84 4.99
C ILE A 315 15.80 -8.07 5.61
N PRO A 316 16.69 -7.96 6.62
CA PRO A 316 17.28 -9.13 7.27
C PRO A 316 16.36 -9.80 8.31
N SER A 317 15.23 -9.19 8.65
CA SER A 317 14.32 -9.72 9.66
C SER A 317 13.58 -10.96 9.16
N VAL A 318 13.22 -11.81 10.11
CA VAL A 318 12.40 -13.02 9.91
C VAL A 318 11.10 -12.86 10.68
N ASP A 319 10.09 -13.63 10.30
CA ASP A 319 8.80 -13.59 10.99
C ASP A 319 8.92 -13.98 12.47
N PRO A 320 8.05 -13.43 13.35
CA PRO A 320 6.94 -12.50 13.05
C PRO A 320 7.26 -11.00 12.79
N PRO A 321 8.38 -10.40 13.27
CA PRO A 321 8.64 -8.97 13.08
C PRO A 321 8.65 -8.50 11.63
N ARG A 322 9.15 -9.34 10.70
CA ARG A 322 9.23 -9.03 9.27
C ARG A 322 7.89 -8.57 8.69
N ALA A 323 6.80 -9.30 8.94
CA ALA A 323 5.46 -8.94 8.48
C ALA A 323 5.04 -7.51 8.87
N ARG A 324 5.42 -7.03 10.07
CA ARG A 324 5.12 -5.65 10.46
C ARG A 324 5.92 -4.63 9.65
N MET A 325 7.18 -4.94 9.33
CA MET A 325 8.01 -4.04 8.53
C MET A 325 7.59 -4.02 7.08
N ALA A 326 7.22 -5.17 6.51
CA ALA A 326 6.66 -5.29 5.18
C ALA A 326 5.37 -4.50 5.04
N LEU A 327 4.43 -4.63 5.97
CA LEU A 327 3.21 -3.82 5.99
C LEU A 327 3.54 -2.31 6.07
N GLY A 328 4.52 -1.93 6.91
CA GLY A 328 4.98 -0.55 6.99
C GLY A 328 5.59 -0.03 5.68
N ALA A 329 6.42 -0.84 5.02
CA ALA A 329 7.03 -0.50 3.73
C ALA A 329 5.97 -0.34 2.63
N GLY A 330 5.04 -1.28 2.52
CA GLY A 330 3.90 -1.18 1.60
C GLY A 330 3.04 0.07 1.87
N THR A 331 2.75 0.36 3.14
CA THR A 331 2.03 1.58 3.54
C THR A 331 2.73 2.85 3.07
N VAL A 332 4.07 2.92 3.20
CA VAL A 332 4.81 4.09 2.70
C VAL A 332 4.79 4.15 1.17
N ALA A 333 4.92 3.00 0.49
CA ALA A 333 4.89 2.95 -0.97
C ALA A 333 3.60 3.54 -1.56
N VAL A 334 2.45 3.21 -0.96
CA VAL A 334 1.15 3.67 -1.46
C VAL A 334 0.76 5.06 -0.94
N ARG A 335 1.18 5.46 0.27
CA ARG A 335 0.87 6.78 0.84
C ARG A 335 1.86 7.88 0.44
N ASN A 336 3.08 7.52 0.03
CA ASN A 336 4.10 8.47 -0.47
C ASN A 336 4.95 7.83 -1.59
N THR A 337 4.29 7.51 -2.71
CA THR A 337 4.91 6.90 -3.89
C THR A 337 6.14 7.67 -4.40
N PRO A 338 6.12 9.01 -4.55
CA PRO A 338 7.30 9.73 -5.04
C PRO A 338 8.55 9.53 -4.15
N LEU A 339 8.37 9.54 -2.82
CA LEU A 339 9.46 9.25 -1.89
C LEU A 339 9.96 7.81 -2.04
N MET A 340 9.05 6.85 -2.15
CA MET A 340 9.41 5.44 -2.28
C MET A 340 10.22 5.17 -3.56
N LEU A 341 9.79 5.70 -4.70
CA LEU A 341 10.51 5.51 -5.97
C LEU A 341 11.91 6.15 -5.93
N ALA A 342 12.01 7.39 -5.43
CA ALA A 342 13.30 8.05 -5.25
C ALA A 342 14.23 7.30 -4.27
N PHE A 343 13.67 6.71 -3.22
CA PHE A 343 14.40 5.86 -2.29
C PHE A 343 14.95 4.61 -2.99
N LEU A 344 14.12 3.88 -3.73
CA LEU A 344 14.52 2.64 -4.43
C LEU A 344 15.62 2.87 -5.47
N GLU A 345 15.66 4.03 -6.12
CA GLU A 345 16.71 4.39 -7.09
C GLU A 345 18.10 4.54 -6.47
N SER A 346 18.16 4.96 -5.20
CA SER A 346 19.41 5.25 -4.49
C SER A 346 19.78 4.22 -3.42
N TYR A 347 18.83 3.37 -3.03
CA TYR A 347 19.04 2.40 -1.97
C TYR A 347 19.91 1.22 -2.41
N ARG A 348 20.94 0.92 -1.61
CA ARG A 348 21.98 -0.07 -1.92
C ARG A 348 21.45 -1.48 -2.21
N ASN A 349 20.35 -1.87 -1.59
CA ASN A 349 19.72 -3.19 -1.75
C ASN A 349 18.28 -3.02 -2.25
N SER A 350 18.13 -2.47 -3.46
CA SER A 350 16.82 -2.24 -4.07
C SER A 350 16.03 -3.53 -4.28
N GLU A 351 16.69 -4.66 -4.55
CA GLU A 351 16.05 -5.97 -4.71
C GLU A 351 15.36 -6.42 -3.42
N GLY A 352 16.08 -6.44 -2.30
CA GLY A 352 15.49 -6.78 -1.00
C GLY A 352 14.42 -5.78 -0.54
N ALA A 353 14.54 -4.51 -0.93
CA ALA A 353 13.50 -3.51 -0.67
C ALA A 353 12.22 -3.78 -1.47
N ILE A 354 12.36 -4.12 -2.76
CA ILE A 354 11.24 -4.50 -3.63
C ILE A 354 10.57 -5.78 -3.13
N ASP A 355 11.33 -6.77 -2.65
CA ASP A 355 10.78 -7.97 -2.02
C ASP A 355 9.94 -7.63 -0.77
N LEU A 356 10.46 -6.77 0.10
CA LEU A 356 9.76 -6.36 1.32
C LEU A 356 8.49 -5.55 1.01
N ILE A 357 8.48 -4.75 -0.06
CA ILE A 357 7.28 -4.05 -0.54
C ILE A 357 6.26 -5.05 -1.08
N ALA A 358 6.69 -6.06 -1.85
CA ALA A 358 5.81 -7.09 -2.39
C ALA A 358 5.09 -7.86 -1.28
N GLU A 359 5.81 -8.27 -0.24
CA GLU A 359 5.20 -8.87 0.95
C GLU A 359 4.21 -7.91 1.63
N GLY A 360 4.52 -6.61 1.63
CA GLY A 360 3.63 -5.57 2.12
C GLY A 360 2.31 -5.52 1.35
N PHE A 361 2.37 -5.56 0.02
CA PHE A 361 1.21 -5.52 -0.88
C PHE A 361 0.36 -6.78 -0.74
N ASP A 362 0.98 -7.95 -0.57
CA ASP A 362 0.25 -9.20 -0.29
C ASP A 362 -0.60 -9.14 0.99
N MET A 363 -0.26 -8.26 1.94
CA MET A 363 -0.99 -8.05 3.20
C MET A 363 -1.89 -6.81 3.19
N LEU A 364 -1.71 -5.89 2.23
CA LEU A 364 -2.54 -4.69 2.14
C LEU A 364 -3.86 -5.04 1.44
N GLU A 365 -4.96 -4.55 2.00
CA GLU A 365 -6.28 -4.65 1.39
C GLU A 365 -6.65 -3.32 0.70
N GLU A 366 -5.68 -2.73 -0.03
CA GLU A 366 -5.74 -1.36 -0.57
C GLU A 366 -5.68 -1.35 -2.11
N ASP A 367 -6.56 -2.11 -2.76
CA ASP A 367 -6.55 -2.35 -4.22
C ASP A 367 -6.44 -1.06 -5.06
N TYR A 368 -7.12 0.02 -4.65
CA TYR A 368 -7.07 1.30 -5.37
C TYR A 368 -5.70 1.98 -5.24
N GLU A 369 -5.10 1.96 -4.05
CA GLU A 369 -3.83 2.64 -3.82
C GLU A 369 -2.66 1.86 -4.44
N GLU A 370 -2.75 0.53 -4.45
CA GLU A 370 -1.82 -0.32 -5.20
C GLU A 370 -1.91 -0.06 -6.71
N GLU A 371 -3.12 0.02 -7.27
CA GLU A 371 -3.28 0.33 -8.69
C GLU A 371 -2.77 1.75 -9.01
N SER A 372 -2.96 2.71 -8.10
CA SER A 372 -2.41 4.06 -8.23
C SER A 372 -0.88 4.06 -8.20
N PHE A 373 -0.27 3.25 -7.33
CA PHE A 373 1.17 3.01 -7.30
C PHE A 373 1.67 2.39 -8.61
N PHE A 374 0.98 1.35 -9.12
CA PHE A 374 1.32 0.70 -10.40
C PHE A 374 1.24 1.68 -11.57
N ALA A 375 0.21 2.52 -11.62
CA ALA A 375 0.06 3.54 -12.65
C ALA A 375 1.20 4.56 -12.60
N ALA A 376 1.61 5.01 -11.40
CA ALA A 376 2.74 5.90 -11.23
C ALA A 376 4.06 5.28 -11.70
N VAL A 377 4.35 4.04 -11.28
CA VAL A 377 5.57 3.32 -11.71
C VAL A 377 5.63 3.18 -13.22
N ARG A 378 4.54 2.76 -13.87
CA ARG A 378 4.51 2.61 -15.34
C ARG A 378 4.72 3.94 -16.03
N ARG A 379 4.03 4.99 -15.61
CA ARG A 379 4.20 6.33 -16.18
C ARG A 379 5.66 6.77 -16.12
N ASP A 380 6.28 6.66 -14.95
CA ASP A 380 7.66 7.12 -14.73
C ASP A 380 8.66 6.23 -15.51
N TYR A 381 8.45 4.92 -15.54
CA TYR A 381 9.24 3.98 -16.36
C TYR A 381 9.23 4.38 -17.85
N TRP A 382 8.05 4.66 -18.42
CA TRP A 382 7.90 4.97 -19.84
C TRP A 382 8.43 6.36 -20.22
N GLN A 383 8.45 7.31 -19.28
CA GLN A 383 8.99 8.65 -19.50
C GLN A 383 10.52 8.74 -19.29
N ALA A 384 11.09 7.80 -18.54
CA ALA A 384 12.51 7.82 -18.20
C ALA A 384 13.42 7.36 -19.35
N GLU A 385 14.65 7.88 -19.36
CA GLU A 385 15.71 7.44 -20.28
C GLU A 385 16.05 5.96 -20.06
N GLU A 386 16.38 5.24 -21.13
CA GLU A 386 16.53 3.77 -21.12
C GLU A 386 17.60 3.26 -20.13
N ALA A 387 18.66 4.02 -19.91
CA ALA A 387 19.76 3.66 -18.99
C ALA A 387 19.62 4.26 -17.57
N SER A 388 18.50 4.92 -17.26
CA SER A 388 18.30 5.61 -15.98
C SER A 388 18.04 4.64 -14.80
N PRO A 389 18.36 5.04 -13.56
CA PRO A 389 17.93 4.32 -12.36
C PRO A 389 16.42 4.09 -12.32
N THR A 390 15.62 5.09 -12.71
CA THR A 390 14.16 5.01 -12.81
C THR A 390 13.71 3.86 -13.71
N ARG A 391 14.33 3.71 -14.90
CA ARG A 391 14.00 2.61 -15.83
C ARG A 391 14.31 1.25 -15.22
N LYS A 392 15.45 1.11 -14.53
CA LYS A 392 15.87 -0.13 -13.87
C LYS A 392 14.94 -0.52 -12.72
N VAL A 393 14.65 0.43 -11.83
CA VAL A 393 13.76 0.22 -10.67
C VAL A 393 12.33 -0.06 -11.14
N GLY A 394 11.84 0.72 -12.10
CA GLY A 394 10.51 0.52 -12.67
C GLY A 394 10.34 -0.89 -13.25
N LEU A 395 11.30 -1.37 -14.04
CA LEU A 395 11.26 -2.73 -14.58
C LEU A 395 11.22 -3.79 -13.46
N ALA A 396 12.08 -3.65 -12.45
CA ALA A 396 12.13 -4.60 -11.33
C ALA A 396 10.81 -4.63 -10.54
N LEU A 397 10.17 -3.48 -10.33
CA LEU A 397 8.85 -3.39 -9.69
C LEU A 397 7.77 -4.05 -10.55
N ILE A 398 7.73 -3.76 -11.86
CA ILE A 398 6.77 -4.35 -12.81
C ILE A 398 6.89 -5.88 -12.84
N GLU A 399 8.13 -6.40 -12.85
CA GLU A 399 8.37 -7.84 -12.84
C GLU A 399 7.99 -8.48 -11.50
N LYS A 400 8.41 -7.88 -10.37
CA LYS A 400 8.15 -8.46 -9.04
C LYS A 400 6.67 -8.46 -8.67
N LEU A 401 5.98 -7.37 -8.94
CA LEU A 401 4.58 -7.14 -8.52
C LEU A 401 3.58 -7.50 -9.65
N GLU A 402 4.09 -8.06 -10.75
CA GLU A 402 3.33 -8.64 -11.87
C GLU A 402 2.28 -7.73 -12.56
N PHE A 403 2.51 -6.40 -12.61
CA PHE A 403 1.55 -5.44 -13.18
C PHE A 403 1.77 -4.97 -14.63
#